data_AF-A0A291RJE6-F1
#
_entry.id   AF-A0A291RJE6-F1
#
_cell.length_a   1.000
_cell.length_b   1.000
_cell.length_c   1.000
_cell.angle_alpha   90.00
_cell.angle_beta   90.00
_cell.angle_gamma   90.00
#
_symmetry.space_group_name_H-M   'P 1'
#
loop_
_entity.id
_entity.type
_entity.pdbx_description
1 polymer ?
#
loop_
_entity_poly.entity_id
_entity_poly.type
_entity_poly.pdbx_seq_one_letter_code
_entity_poly.pdbx_strand_id
1 'polypeptide(L)' 'MSEPDHTANRLLNQRMYTPAQVAELLGVDTSTLRRWRRTEPVRGPGFIRLSERVALYPANDIETYLRARHITPVA' A
#
# COMPACT_ATOMS: atom_id res chain seq x y z
N MET A 1 15.40 10.30 22.60
CA MET A 1 15.79 8.91 22.28
C MET A 1 14.91 8.49 21.11
N SER A 2 15.28 8.92 19.91
CA SER A 2 14.54 8.65 18.68
C SER A 2 15.28 7.50 18.00
N GLU A 3 14.66 6.32 17.93
CA GLU A 3 15.24 5.19 17.21
C GLU A 3 15.44 5.58 15.74
N PRO A 4 16.67 5.56 15.21
CA PRO A 4 16.89 5.54 13.79
C PRO A 4 16.64 4.10 13.29
N ASP A 5 16.04 3.95 12.11
CA ASP A 5 16.13 2.77 11.24
C ASP A 5 15.16 1.57 11.34
N HIS A 6 14.06 1.62 12.10
CA HIS A 6 13.03 0.56 11.98
C HIS A 6 12.29 0.58 10.63
N THR A 7 12.14 1.75 9.99
CA THR A 7 11.39 1.87 8.72
C THR A 7 12.15 1.25 7.54
N ALA A 8 13.47 1.47 7.46
CA ALA A 8 14.31 0.90 6.40
C ALA A 8 14.37 -0.63 6.52
N ASN A 9 14.58 -1.13 7.75
CA ASN A 9 14.64 -2.56 8.02
C ASN A 9 13.28 -3.25 7.79
N ARG A 10 12.16 -2.55 7.99
CA ARG A 10 10.81 -3.07 7.71
C ARG A 10 10.52 -3.15 6.21
N LEU A 11 11.00 -2.23 5.38
CA LEU A 11 10.81 -2.29 3.92
C LEU A 11 11.58 -3.46 3.29
N LEU A 12 12.81 -3.73 3.73
CA LEU A 12 13.63 -4.80 3.13
C LEU A 12 13.15 -6.21 3.51
N ASN A 13 12.56 -6.38 4.71
CA ASN A 13 12.19 -7.70 5.25
C ASN A 13 10.69 -8.03 5.12
N GLN A 14 9.86 -7.12 4.58
CA GLN A 14 8.42 -7.36 4.43
C GLN A 14 8.06 -7.87 3.04
N ARG A 15 6.93 -8.59 2.96
CA ARG A 15 6.39 -9.05 1.69
C ARG A 15 5.98 -7.86 0.82
N MET A 16 6.41 -7.89 -0.43
CA MET A 16 6.04 -6.92 -1.46
C MET A 16 4.98 -7.50 -2.38
N TYR A 17 4.01 -6.67 -2.73
CA TYR A 17 2.95 -7.03 -3.67
C TYR A 17 3.06 -6.18 -4.93
N THR A 18 2.81 -6.82 -6.07
CA THR A 18 2.64 -6.14 -7.35
C THR A 18 1.28 -5.44 -7.40
N PRO A 19 1.08 -4.46 -8.32
CA PRO A 19 -0.23 -3.83 -8.49
C PRO A 19 -1.33 -4.84 -8.83
N ALA A 20 -1.03 -5.92 -9.54
CA ALA A 20 -1.99 -6.97 -9.85
C ALA A 20 -2.45 -7.73 -8.60
N GLN A 21 -1.51 -8.12 -7.74
CA GLN A 21 -1.83 -8.81 -6.49
C GLN A 21 -2.61 -7.93 -5.52
N VAL A 22 -2.29 -6.64 -5.44
CA VAL A 22 -3.06 -5.71 -4.59
C VAL A 22 -4.46 -5.46 -5.17
N ALA A 23 -4.59 -5.40 -6.49
CA ALA A 23 -5.88 -5.24 -7.14
C ALA A 23 -6.81 -6.41 -6.81
N GLU A 24 -6.29 -7.64 -6.92
CA GLU A 24 -6.97 -8.86 -6.51
C GLU A 24 -7.32 -8.85 -5.02
N LEU A 25 -6.38 -8.52 -4.15
CA LEU A 25 -6.59 -8.47 -2.70
C LEU A 25 -7.67 -7.46 -2.29
N LEU A 26 -7.72 -6.30 -2.94
CA LEU A 26 -8.69 -5.24 -2.64
C LEU A 26 -10.01 -5.40 -3.42
N GLY A 27 -10.10 -6.37 -4.33
CA GLY A 27 -11.27 -6.55 -5.20
C GLY A 27 -11.52 -5.39 -6.17
N VAL A 28 -10.44 -4.74 -6.64
CA VAL A 28 -10.51 -3.63 -7.60
C VAL A 28 -9.73 -3.94 -8.88
N ASP A 29 -10.01 -3.23 -9.97
CA ASP A 29 -9.19 -3.37 -11.18
C ASP A 29 -7.81 -2.68 -11.04
N THR A 30 -6.79 -3.21 -11.73
CA THR A 30 -5.43 -2.65 -11.72
C THR A 30 -5.37 -1.20 -12.23
N SER A 31 -6.25 -0.81 -13.16
CA SER A 31 -6.39 0.56 -13.64
C SER A 31 -6.89 1.52 -12.55
N THR A 32 -7.72 1.03 -11.61
CA THR A 32 -8.16 1.78 -10.44
C THR A 32 -6.98 2.13 -9.54
N LEU A 33 -6.12 1.14 -9.24
CA LEU A 33 -4.89 1.41 -8.48
C LEU A 33 -3.97 2.39 -9.21
N ARG A 34 -3.80 2.26 -10.53
CA ARG A 34 -3.02 3.21 -11.33
C ARG A 34 -3.61 4.63 -11.25
N ARG A 35 -4.93 4.77 -11.32
CA ARG A 35 -5.61 6.06 -11.19
C ARG A 35 -5.37 6.66 -9.81
N TRP A 36 -5.54 5.89 -8.74
CA TRP A 36 -5.31 6.34 -7.36
C TRP A 36 -3.89 6.85 -7.12
N ARG A 37 -2.87 6.21 -7.72
CA ARG A 37 -1.47 6.69 -7.66
C ARG A 37 -1.23 8.01 -8.39
N ARG A 38 -2.13 8.40 -9.31
CA ARG A 38 -2.00 9.60 -10.16
C ARG A 38 -2.92 10.75 -9.72
N THR A 39 -3.89 10.50 -8.84
CA THR A 39 -4.74 11.57 -8.31
C THR A 39 -3.96 12.40 -7.28
N GLU A 40 -4.28 13.69 -7.20
CA GLU A 40 -3.83 14.59 -6.13
C GLU A 40 -5.07 15.01 -5.32
N PRO A 41 -5.14 14.72 -4.00
CA PRO A 41 -4.17 13.95 -3.22
C PRO A 41 -4.12 12.47 -3.63
N VAL A 42 -2.95 11.86 -3.42
CA VAL A 42 -2.73 10.43 -3.68
C VAL A 42 -3.72 9.60 -2.87
N ARG A 43 -4.34 8.62 -3.52
CA ARG A 43 -5.31 7.71 -2.89
C ARG A 43 -4.77 6.29 -2.87
N GLY A 44 -5.41 5.45 -2.06
CA GLY A 44 -5.08 4.02 -1.98
C GLY A 44 -4.05 3.69 -0.91
N PRO A 45 -3.58 2.44 -0.89
CA PRO A 45 -2.50 2.03 0.01
C PRO A 45 -1.18 2.72 -0.35
N GLY A 46 -0.31 2.84 0.64
CA GLY A 46 1.07 3.27 0.41
C GLY A 46 1.77 2.38 -0.60
N PHE A 47 2.66 2.98 -1.39
CA PHE A 47 3.40 2.29 -2.44
C PHE A 47 4.80 2.87 -2.59
N ILE A 48 5.72 2.00 -3.01
CA ILE A 48 7.07 2.37 -3.44
C ILE A 48 7.04 2.50 -4.96
N ARG A 49 7.39 3.68 -5.46
CA ARG A 49 7.54 3.93 -6.89
C ARG A 49 8.98 3.63 -7.31
N LEU A 50 9.17 2.51 -8.01
CA LEU A 50 10.48 2.11 -8.54
C LEU A 50 10.78 2.75 -9.89
N SER A 51 9.75 2.96 -10.71
CA SER A 51 9.84 3.67 -12.00
C SER A 51 8.50 4.29 -12.37
N GLU A 52 8.41 4.92 -13.54
CA GLU A 52 7.15 5.49 -14.05
C GLU A 52 6.03 4.42 -14.19
N ARG A 53 6.40 3.17 -14.48
CA ARG A 53 5.47 2.05 -14.72
C ARG A 53 5.44 1.02 -13.60
N VAL A 54 6.48 0.96 -12.77
CA VAL A 54 6.64 -0.06 -11.73
C VAL A 54 6.40 0.53 -10.35
N ALA A 55 5.42 -0.04 -9.66
CA ALA A 55 5.13 0.26 -8.26
C ALA A 55 5.05 -1.06 -7.47
N LEU A 56 5.55 -1.05 -6.25
CA LEU A 56 5.41 -2.15 -5.30
C LEU A 56 4.62 -1.66 -4.09
N TYR A 57 3.90 -2.58 -3.48
CA TYR A 57 3.09 -2.33 -2.30
C TYR A 57 3.62 -3.15 -1.13
N PRO A 58 4.22 -2.50 -0.13
CA PRO A 58 4.62 -3.18 1.10
C PRO A 58 3.39 -3.72 1.84
N ALA A 59 3.49 -4.93 2.39
CA ALA A 59 2.39 -5.55 3.15
C ALA A 59 1.84 -4.63 4.26
N ASN A 60 2.73 -3.93 4.96
CA ASN A 60 2.35 -3.06 6.07
C ASN A 60 1.53 -1.85 5.62
N ASP A 61 1.80 -1.30 4.44
CA ASP A 61 1.07 -0.16 3.89
C ASP A 61 -0.36 -0.56 3.49
N ILE A 62 -0.51 -1.76 2.92
CA ILE A 62 -1.80 -2.36 2.60
C ILE A 62 -2.60 -2.58 3.88
N GLU A 63 -1.97 -3.17 4.89
CA GLU A 63 -2.62 -3.42 6.18
C GLU A 63 -3.07 -2.12 6.84
N THR A 64 -2.20 -1.10 6.87
CA THR A 64 -2.52 0.22 7.41
C THR A 64 -3.70 0.86 6.67
N TYR A 65 -3.72 0.74 5.33
CA TYR A 65 -4.81 1.23 4.50
C TYR A 65 -6.15 0.57 4.80
N LEU A 66 -6.14 -0.76 4.98
CA LEU A 66 -7.33 -1.55 5.32
C LEU A 66 -7.80 -1.23 6.73
N ARG A 67 -6.90 -1.19 7.72
CA ARG A 67 -7.22 -0.81 9.11
C ARG A 67 -7.89 0.55 9.19
N ALA A 68 -7.40 1.54 8.45
CA ALA A 68 -7.99 2.88 8.41
C ALA A 68 -9.42 2.93 7.82
N ARG A 69 -9.84 1.88 7.10
CA ARG A 69 -11.18 1.74 6.49
C ARG A 69 -12.01 0.64 7.16
N HIS A 70 -11.43 -0.07 8.11
CA HIS A 70 -12.07 -1.19 8.76
C HIS A 70 -13.08 -0.66 9.77
N ILE A 71 -14.36 -0.75 9.42
CA ILE A 71 -15.46 -0.40 10.32
C ILE A 71 -15.83 -1.67 11.08
N THR A 72 -15.64 -1.65 12.39
CA THR A 72 -16.07 -2.74 13.28
C THR A 72 -17.47 -2.41 13.81
N PRO A 73 -18.50 -3.23 13.54
CA PRO A 73 -19.81 -3.02 14.14
C PRO A 73 -19.70 -3.19 15.66
N VAL A 74 -20.28 -2.25 16.40
CA VAL A 74 -20.41 -2.35 17.85
C VAL A 74 -21.60 -3.27 18.13
N ALA A 75 -21.38 -4.35 18.87
CA ALA A 75 -22.43 -5.27 19.30
C ALA A 75 -23.36 -4.63 20.34
#